data_AF-A0A1P8YCX0-F1
#
_entry.id   AF-A0A1P8YCX0-F1
#
_cell.length_a   1.000
_cell.length_b   1.000
_cell.length_c   1.000
_cell.angle_alpha   90.00
_cell.angle_beta   90.00
_cell.angle_gamma   90.00
#
_symmetry.space_group_name_H-M   'P 1'
#
loop_
_entity.id
_entity.type
_entity.pdbx_description
1 polymer ?
#
loop_
_entity_poly.entity_id
_entity_poly.type
_entity_poly.pdbx_seq_one_letter_code
_entity_poly.pdbx_strand_id
1 'polypeptide(L)'
;MNAVAAQPHSDVDRLATEARRELGSVSTQAVYDVLKACVAAGILRRFEPAGSPARFEVRTGDNHHHLVCRGCGAVFDSDCVVGRAPCLQPSDTHGFVIDEAEVVFWGSCPRCQAAASEQAAQIH
;
A
#
# COMPACT_ATOMS: atom_id res chain seq x y z
N MET A 1 -13.84 -8.74 2.09
CA MET A 1 -12.85 -7.89 2.81
C MET A 1 -11.77 -8.71 3.51
N ASN A 2 -12.07 -9.94 3.96
CA ASN A 2 -11.08 -10.83 4.60
C ASN A 2 -9.77 -10.99 3.81
N ALA A 3 -9.82 -11.11 2.48
CA ALA A 3 -8.62 -11.23 1.65
C ALA A 3 -7.67 -10.02 1.76
N VAL A 4 -8.20 -8.79 1.80
CA VAL A 4 -7.39 -7.56 1.97
C VAL A 4 -6.84 -7.46 3.39
N ALA A 5 -7.66 -7.81 4.39
CA ALA A 5 -7.23 -7.81 5.79
C ALA A 5 -6.13 -8.86 6.06
N ALA A 6 -6.20 -10.03 5.42
CA ALA A 6 -5.21 -11.08 5.54
C ALA A 6 -3.92 -10.79 4.77
N GLN A 7 -4.00 -9.97 3.71
CA GLN A 7 -2.88 -9.60 2.86
C GLN A 7 -2.92 -8.09 2.57
N PRO A 8 -2.51 -7.25 3.55
CA PRO A 8 -2.46 -5.80 3.38
C PRO A 8 -1.62 -5.41 2.17
N HIS A 9 -1.99 -4.30 1.52
CA HIS A 9 -1.29 -3.74 0.35
C HIS A 9 -1.29 -4.67 -0.87
N SER A 10 -2.30 -5.52 -1.03
CA SER A 10 -2.43 -6.38 -2.22
C SER A 10 -2.92 -5.58 -3.43
N ASP A 11 -2.46 -5.96 -4.62
CA ASP A 11 -3.06 -5.50 -5.88
C ASP A 11 -4.32 -6.31 -6.23
N VAL A 12 -5.03 -5.85 -7.26
CA VAL A 12 -6.25 -6.48 -7.76
C VAL A 12 -6.00 -7.91 -8.27
N ASP A 13 -4.85 -8.18 -8.90
CA ASP A 13 -4.59 -9.49 -9.51
C ASP A 13 -4.39 -10.56 -8.43
N ARG A 14 -3.67 -10.20 -7.36
CA ARG A 14 -3.49 -11.06 -6.19
C ARG A 14 -4.81 -11.29 -5.47
N LEU A 15 -5.60 -10.23 -5.26
CA LEU A 15 -6.92 -10.33 -4.64
C LEU A 15 -7.89 -11.16 -5.48
N ALA A 16 -7.86 -11.02 -6.81
CA ALA A 16 -8.70 -11.81 -7.70
C ALA A 16 -8.29 -13.28 -7.73
N THR A 17 -6.99 -13.57 -7.63
CA THR A 17 -6.49 -14.93 -7.50
C THR A 17 -6.99 -15.57 -6.20
N GLU A 18 -6.92 -14.86 -5.08
CA GLU A 18 -7.41 -15.39 -3.80
C GLU A 18 -8.94 -15.55 -3.81
N ALA A 19 -9.67 -14.56 -4.32
CA ALA A 19 -11.13 -14.64 -4.43
C ALA A 19 -11.58 -15.82 -5.30
N ARG A 20 -10.85 -16.15 -6.38
CA ARG A 20 -11.11 -17.35 -7.19
C ARG A 20 -10.86 -18.64 -6.40
N ARG A 21 -9.85 -18.68 -5.54
CA ARG A 21 -9.58 -19.85 -4.69
C ARG A 21 -10.72 -20.10 -3.69
N GLU A 22 -11.32 -19.05 -3.16
CA GLU A 22 -12.42 -19.15 -2.19
C GLU A 22 -13.80 -19.38 -2.85
N LEU A 23 -14.08 -18.69 -3.96
CA LEU A 23 -15.43 -18.62 -4.56
C LEU A 23 -15.58 -19.46 -5.85
N GLY A 24 -14.50 -20.07 -6.33
CA GLY A 24 -14.48 -20.88 -7.55
C GLY A 24 -14.25 -20.05 -8.81
N SER A 25 -15.23 -19.24 -9.23
CA SER A 25 -15.10 -18.40 -10.43
C SER A 25 -15.53 -16.95 -10.17
N VAL A 26 -14.59 -16.03 -10.38
CA VAL A 26 -14.83 -14.59 -10.37
C VAL A 26 -13.85 -13.93 -11.34
N SER A 27 -14.33 -12.93 -12.09
CA SER A 27 -13.47 -12.16 -12.98
C SER A 27 -12.66 -11.13 -12.20
N THR A 28 -11.47 -10.79 -12.70
CA THR A 28 -10.66 -9.70 -12.12
C THR A 28 -11.44 -8.37 -12.14
N GLN A 29 -12.25 -8.12 -13.18
CA GLN A 29 -13.09 -6.93 -13.26
C GLN A 29 -14.12 -6.86 -12.13
N ALA A 30 -14.81 -7.96 -11.83
CA ALA A 30 -15.79 -7.99 -10.74
C ALA A 30 -15.11 -7.72 -9.38
N VAL A 31 -13.91 -8.25 -9.18
CA VAL A 31 -13.10 -7.96 -7.98
C VAL A 31 -12.73 -6.48 -7.92
N TYR A 32 -12.26 -5.91 -9.03
CA TYR A 32 -11.95 -4.49 -9.12
C TYR A 32 -13.17 -3.60 -8.80
N ASP A 33 -14.34 -3.93 -9.35
CA ASP A 33 -15.57 -3.16 -9.13
C ASP A 33 -15.99 -3.16 -7.67
N VAL A 34 -15.85 -4.31 -6.98
CA VAL A 34 -16.09 -4.42 -5.53
C VAL A 34 -15.08 -3.59 -4.74
N LEU A 35 -13.79 -3.69 -5.07
CA LEU A 35 -12.75 -2.90 -4.38
C LEU A 35 -12.99 -1.40 -4.56
N LYS A 36 -13.35 -0.96 -5.77
CA LYS A 36 -13.69 0.43 -6.06
C LYS A 36 -14.91 0.90 -5.26
N ALA A 37 -15.95 0.07 -5.15
CA ALA A 37 -17.12 0.39 -4.33
C ALA A 37 -16.78 0.51 -2.84
N CYS A 38 -15.91 -0.37 -2.33
CA CYS A 38 -15.44 -0.28 -0.94
C CYS A 38 -14.59 0.96 -0.67
N VAL A 39 -13.75 1.39 -1.63
CA VAL A 39 -13.01 2.65 -1.53
C VAL A 39 -13.95 3.84 -1.50
N ALA A 40 -14.95 3.88 -2.38
CA ALA A 40 -15.96 4.94 -2.39
C ALA A 40 -16.78 5.00 -1.09
N ALA A 41 -16.94 3.88 -0.41
CA ALA A 41 -17.62 3.79 0.89
C ALA A 41 -16.69 4.06 2.10
N GLY A 42 -15.40 4.35 1.89
CA GLY A 42 -14.42 4.57 2.97
C GLY A 42 -14.02 3.32 3.74
N ILE A 43 -14.37 2.13 3.24
CA ILE A 43 -14.08 0.84 3.88
C ILE A 43 -12.66 0.36 3.53
N LEU A 44 -12.19 0.70 2.34
CA LEU A 44 -10.82 0.45 1.90
C LEU A 44 -10.15 1.77 1.53
N ARG A 45 -8.84 1.83 1.72
CA ARG A 45 -7.99 2.85 1.13
C ARG A 45 -7.28 2.26 -0.09
N ARG A 46 -7.09 3.11 -1.10
CA ARG A 46 -6.31 2.81 -2.31
C ARG A 46 -5.19 3.82 -2.40
N PHE A 47 -3.98 3.34 -2.58
CA PHE A 47 -2.82 4.17 -2.92
C PHE A 47 -2.06 3.54 -4.08
N GLU A 48 -1.25 4.34 -4.78
CA GLU A 48 -0.55 3.89 -5.99
C GLU A 48 0.91 4.36 -5.98
N PRO A 49 1.83 3.54 -5.43
CA PRO A 49 3.24 3.87 -5.49
C PRO A 49 3.70 3.94 -6.94
N ALA A 50 4.40 5.03 -7.29
CA ALA A 50 4.87 5.28 -8.64
C ALA A 50 5.59 4.06 -9.26
N GLY A 51 5.15 3.65 -10.45
CA GLY A 51 5.70 2.50 -11.16
C GLY A 51 5.22 1.14 -10.64
N SER A 52 4.18 1.09 -9.80
CA SER A 52 3.58 -0.15 -9.33
C SER A 52 2.05 -0.14 -9.46
N PRO A 53 1.39 -1.30 -9.52
CA PRO A 53 -0.07 -1.37 -9.50
C PRO A 53 -0.65 -0.76 -8.23
N ALA A 54 -1.86 -0.22 -8.33
CA ALA A 54 -2.63 0.24 -7.17
C ALA A 54 -2.75 -0.86 -6.10
N ARG A 55 -2.61 -0.44 -4.84
CA ARG A 55 -2.66 -1.28 -3.65
C ARG A 55 -3.88 -0.92 -2.82
N PHE A 56 -4.42 -1.92 -2.12
CA PHE A 56 -5.60 -1.77 -1.28
C PHE A 56 -5.33 -2.20 0.17
N GLU A 57 -5.92 -1.48 1.11
CA GLU A 57 -5.78 -1.74 2.55
C GLU A 57 -7.07 -1.44 3.31
N VAL A 58 -7.23 -2.05 4.50
CA VAL A 58 -8.39 -1.86 5.38
C VAL A 58 -8.19 -0.76 6.43
N ARG A 59 -6.95 -0.29 6.64
CA ARG A 59 -6.66 0.84 7.54
C ARG A 59 -7.01 2.15 6.84
N THR A 60 -8.16 2.72 7.17
CA THR A 60 -8.68 3.94 6.53
C THR A 60 -8.81 5.14 7.46
N GLY A 61 -8.54 4.96 8.77
CA GLY A 61 -8.84 5.96 9.81
C GLY A 61 -7.64 6.53 10.55
N ASP A 62 -6.42 6.18 10.15
CA ASP A 62 -5.19 6.67 10.75
C ASP A 62 -4.29 7.36 9.70
N ASN A 63 -3.46 8.29 10.16
CA ASN A 63 -2.41 8.88 9.33
C ASN A 63 -1.20 7.95 9.37
N HIS A 64 -1.18 6.96 8.49
CA HIS A 64 0.01 6.16 8.23
C HIS A 64 0.51 6.40 6.80
N HIS A 65 1.77 6.06 6.59
CA HIS A 65 2.54 6.29 5.38
C HIS A 65 3.17 4.98 4.95
N HIS A 66 3.60 4.90 3.69
CA HIS A 66 4.10 3.63 3.14
C HIS A 66 5.60 3.70 2.88
N LEU A 67 6.35 2.71 3.36
CA LEU A 67 7.72 2.43 2.90
C LEU A 67 7.68 1.41 1.78
N VAL A 68 8.26 1.74 0.62
CA VAL A 68 8.28 0.87 -0.56
C VAL A 68 9.72 0.49 -0.91
N CYS A 69 9.98 -0.81 -0.99
CA CYS A 69 11.27 -1.33 -1.37
C CYS A 69 11.50 -1.24 -2.88
N ARG A 70 12.57 -0.56 -3.31
CA ARG A 70 12.97 -0.47 -4.73
C ARG A 70 13.36 -1.82 -5.34
N GLY A 71 13.94 -2.72 -4.55
CA GLY A 71 14.41 -4.02 -5.04
C GLY A 71 13.30 -5.05 -5.28
N CYS A 72 12.31 -5.13 -4.40
CA CYS A 72 11.29 -6.19 -4.46
C CYS A 72 9.84 -5.70 -4.43
N GLY A 73 9.61 -4.39 -4.30
CA GLY A 73 8.27 -3.80 -4.23
C GLY A 73 7.51 -4.04 -2.91
N ALA A 74 8.14 -4.64 -1.90
CA ALA A 74 7.52 -4.84 -0.59
C ALA A 74 7.10 -3.51 0.03
N VAL A 75 5.92 -3.49 0.67
CA VAL A 75 5.34 -2.32 1.32
C VAL A 75 5.20 -2.56 2.82
N PHE A 76 5.60 -1.57 3.61
CA PHE A 76 5.47 -1.56 5.07
C PHE A 76 4.81 -0.27 5.54
N ASP A 77 4.03 -0.36 6.60
CA ASP A 77 3.42 0.82 7.21
C ASP A 77 4.44 1.55 8.09
N SER A 78 4.42 2.87 7.99
CA SER A 78 5.03 3.80 8.93
C SER A 78 3.92 4.63 9.53
N ASP A 79 3.71 4.52 10.84
CA ASP A 79 2.80 5.44 11.52
C ASP A 79 3.34 6.87 11.37
N CYS A 80 2.47 7.82 11.05
CA CYS A 80 2.83 9.23 11.21
C CYS A 80 3.04 9.50 12.70
N VAL A 81 3.96 10.40 13.05
CA VAL A 81 4.30 10.70 14.44
C VAL A 81 3.02 11.01 15.22
N VAL A 82 2.59 10.09 16.08
CA VAL A 82 1.31 10.19 16.78
C VAL A 82 1.30 11.48 17.61
N GLY A 83 0.32 12.35 17.33
CA GLY A 83 0.05 13.59 18.09
C GLY A 83 0.33 14.90 17.35
N ARG A 84 1.29 14.94 16.42
CA ARG A 84 1.44 15.99 15.41
C ARG A 84 1.49 15.25 14.09
N ALA A 85 0.44 15.33 13.28
CA ALA A 85 0.48 14.82 11.91
C ALA A 85 0.95 15.96 11.00
N PRO A 86 2.26 16.30 10.94
CA PRO A 86 2.74 17.42 10.13
C PRO A 86 2.45 17.23 8.66
N CYS A 87 2.25 15.98 8.20
CA CYS A 87 1.84 15.67 6.84
C CYS A 87 0.47 16.29 6.48
N LEU A 88 -0.46 16.41 7.43
CA LEU A 88 -1.75 17.08 7.23
C LEU A 88 -1.71 18.59 7.51
N GLN A 89 -0.56 19.12 7.94
CA GLN A 89 -0.37 20.52 8.25
C GLN A 89 0.80 21.09 7.42
N PRO A 90 0.61 21.23 6.10
CA PRO A 90 1.63 21.86 5.26
C PRO A 90 1.88 23.30 5.74
N SER A 91 3.08 23.82 5.49
CA SER A 91 3.49 25.16 5.92
C SER A 91 2.60 26.28 5.34
N ASP A 92 1.96 26.03 4.20
CA ASP A 92 0.94 26.87 3.59
C ASP A 92 -0.10 25.96 2.92
N THR A 93 -1.38 26.22 3.16
CA THR A 93 -2.47 25.44 2.56
C THR A 93 -2.94 26.03 1.22
N HIS A 94 -2.54 27.25 0.88
CA HIS A 94 -3.01 27.97 -0.31
C HIS A 94 -4.56 28.00 -0.42
N GLY A 95 -5.27 27.95 0.72
CA GLY A 95 -6.72 27.93 0.79
C GLY A 95 -7.39 26.56 0.62
N PHE A 96 -6.63 25.47 0.52
CA PHE A 96 -7.18 24.10 0.46
C PHE A 96 -7.63 23.64 1.85
N VAL A 97 -8.73 22.88 1.89
CA VAL A 97 -9.13 22.07 3.04
C VAL A 97 -8.44 20.72 2.89
N ILE A 98 -7.48 20.41 3.77
CA ILE A 98 -6.71 19.17 3.71
C ILE A 98 -7.46 18.08 4.48
N ASP A 99 -7.81 17.00 3.80
CA ASP A 99 -8.45 15.81 4.36
C ASP A 99 -7.54 14.57 4.32
N GLU A 100 -6.55 14.54 3.42
CA GLU A 100 -5.59 13.45 3.29
C GLU A 100 -4.15 13.95 2.96
N ALA A 101 -3.15 13.20 3.42
CA ALA A 101 -1.78 13.30 2.95
C ALA A 101 -1.22 11.90 2.65
N GLU A 102 -0.79 11.69 1.41
CA GLU A 102 -0.08 10.49 0.99
C GLU A 102 1.43 10.75 0.99
N VAL A 103 2.17 10.01 1.81
CA VAL A 103 3.64 10.07 1.87
C VAL A 103 4.18 8.67 1.61
N VAL A 104 5.07 8.57 0.62
CA VAL A 104 5.72 7.32 0.24
C VAL A 104 7.24 7.46 0.39
N PHE A 105 7.82 6.64 1.27
CA PHE A 105 9.27 6.54 1.45
C PHE A 105 9.83 5.42 0.59
N TRP A 106 10.85 5.69 -0.21
CA TRP A 106 11.47 4.69 -1.08
C TRP A 106 12.85 4.28 -0.58
N GLY A 107 13.08 2.99 -0.41
CA GLY A 107 14.34 2.46 0.10
C GLY A 107 14.62 1.01 -0.26
N SER A 108 15.50 0.34 0.48
CA SER A 108 15.78 -1.09 0.34
C SER A 108 15.40 -1.81 1.62
N CYS A 109 14.58 -2.86 1.55
CA CYS A 109 14.20 -3.64 2.72
C CYS A 109 15.39 -4.51 3.22
N PRO A 110 15.36 -4.99 4.47
CA PRO A 110 16.44 -5.81 5.03
C PRO A 110 16.79 -7.04 4.19
N ARG A 111 15.78 -7.70 3.61
CA ARG A 111 15.98 -8.86 2.72
C ARG A 111 16.76 -8.49 1.46
N CYS A 112 16.45 -7.35 0.83
CA CYS A 112 17.19 -6.89 -0.36
C CYS A 112 18.59 -6.40 -0.01
N GLN A 113 18.78 -5.79 1.16
CA GLN A 113 20.10 -5.41 1.65
C GLN A 113 20.98 -6.65 1.88
N ALA A 114 20.46 -7.68 2.56
CA ALA A 114 21.18 -8.94 2.78
C ALA A 114 21.57 -9.64 1.47
N ALA A 115 20.63 -9.77 0.52
CA ALA A 115 20.90 -10.38 -0.78
C ALA A 115 21.99 -9.63 -1.58
N ALA A 116 22.01 -8.30 -1.51
CA ALA A 116 23.05 -7.49 -2.15
C ALA A 116 24.42 -7.68 -1.47
N SER A 117 24.46 -7.79 -0.14
CA SER A 117 25.69 -8.07 0.61
C SER A 117 26.26 -9.46 0.32
N GLU A 118 25.42 -10.49 0.22
CA GLU A 118 25.83 -11.86 -0.15
C GLU A 118 26.42 -11.92 -1.57
N GLN A 119 25.81 -11.20 -2.52
CA GLN A 119 26.32 -11.09 -3.89
C GLN A 119 27.67 -10.39 -3.93
N ALA A 120 27.85 -9.32 -3.18
CA ALA A 120 29.15 -8.62 -3.09
C ALA A 120 30.25 -9.52 -2.50
N ALA A 121 29.92 -10.36 -1.51
CA ALA A 121 30.86 -11.28 -0.89
C ALA A 121 31.27 -12.47 -1.77
N GLN A 122 30.47 -12.82 -2.79
CA GLN A 122 30.77 -13.89 -3.75
C GLN A 122 31.60 -13.44 -4.96
N ILE A 123 31.72 -12.12 -5.15
CA ILE A 123 32.51 -11.52 -6.24
C ILE A 123 33.98 -11.30 -5.80
N HIS A 124 34.26 -11.44 -4.51
CA HIS A 124 35.60 -11.37 -3.90
C HIS A 124 36.09 -12.75 -3.46
#